data_AF-A0AAX6DL45-F1
#
_entry.id   AF-A0AAX6DL45-F1
#
_cell.length_a   1.000
_cell.length_b   1.000
_cell.length_c   1.000
_cell.angle_alpha   90.00
_cell.angle_beta   90.00
_cell.angle_gamma   90.00
#
_symmetry.space_group_name_H-M   'P 1'
#
loop_
_entity.id
_entity.type
_entity.pdbx_description
1 polymer ?
#
loop_
_entity_poly.entity_id
_entity_poly.type
_entity_poly.pdbx_seq_one_letter_code
_entity_poly.pdbx_strand_id
1 'polypeptide(L)' 'MNWISRRIHLYNVTMGLYMLDWWERYVFNILMLVLLWFIFYNGSRSASEFIIKYVKPKLLAGGNLGTGRDVPS' A
#
# COMPACT_ATOMS: atom_id res chain seq x y z
N MET A 1 -19.72 -16.22 15.74
CA MET A 1 -19.24 -15.88 14.39
C MET A 1 -19.46 -17.09 13.49
N ASN A 2 -20.51 -17.07 12.66
CA ASN A 2 -20.90 -18.25 11.89
C ASN A 2 -20.05 -18.34 10.62
N TRP A 3 -19.13 -19.31 10.56
CA TRP A 3 -18.24 -19.52 9.40
C TRP A 3 -19.00 -19.72 8.08
N ILE A 4 -20.22 -20.25 8.16
CA ILE A 4 -21.16 -20.37 7.04
C ILE A 4 -21.55 -19.01 6.46
N SER A 5 -21.80 -18.00 7.29
CA SER A 5 -22.17 -16.66 6.82
C SER A 5 -21.02 -15.99 6.06
N ARG A 6 -19.78 -16.19 6.52
CA ARG A 6 -18.59 -15.74 5.79
C ARG A 6 -18.45 -16.44 4.44
N ARG A 7 -18.67 -17.76 4.37
CA ARG A 7 -18.66 -18.51 3.11
C ARG A 7 -19.70 -17.98 2.13
N ILE A 8 -20.95 -17.79 2.57
CA ILE A 8 -22.05 -17.29 1.74
C ILE A 8 -21.74 -15.89 1.19
N HIS A 9 -21.20 -14.98 2.00
CA HIS A 9 -20.83 -13.65 1.55
C HIS A 9 -19.74 -13.67 0.46
N LEU A 10 -18.70 -14.48 0.65
CA LEU A 10 -17.65 -14.68 -0.37
C LEU A 10 -18.21 -15.28 -1.66
N TYR A 11 -19.13 -16.27 -1.56
CA TYR A 11 -19.81 -16.82 -2.73
C TYR A 11 -20.66 -15.78 -3.44
N ASN A 12 -21.43 -14.97 -2.70
CA ASN A 12 -22.29 -13.95 -3.28
C ASN A 12 -21.49 -12.83 -3.96
N VAL A 13 -20.34 -12.45 -3.39
CA VAL A 13 -19.43 -11.47 -3.99
C VAL A 13 -18.73 -12.04 -5.22
N THR A 14 -18.25 -13.29 -5.16
CA THR A 14 -17.53 -13.92 -6.28
C THR A 14 -18.46 -14.27 -7.43
N MET A 15 -19.61 -14.88 -7.13
CA MET A 15 -20.62 -15.22 -8.12
C MET A 15 -21.34 -13.96 -8.62
N GLY A 16 -21.57 -12.95 -7.78
CA GLY A 16 -22.14 -11.67 -8.18
C GLY A 16 -21.22 -10.89 -9.14
N LEU A 17 -19.90 -10.89 -8.91
CA LEU A 17 -18.93 -10.38 -9.89
C LEU A 17 -18.93 -11.21 -11.18
N TYR A 18 -19.25 -12.50 -11.09
CA TYR A 18 -19.41 -13.39 -12.23
C TYR A 18 -20.78 -13.22 -12.91
N MET A 19 -21.73 -12.50 -12.34
CA MET A 19 -22.99 -12.16 -13.00
C MET A 19 -22.89 -10.89 -13.85
N LEU A 20 -21.85 -10.06 -13.65
CA LEU A 20 -21.57 -8.90 -14.49
C LEU A 20 -21.34 -9.34 -15.93
N ASP A 21 -21.84 -8.52 -16.87
CA ASP A 21 -21.66 -8.73 -18.30
C ASP A 21 -20.16 -8.79 -18.64
N TRP A 22 -19.80 -9.48 -19.72
CA TRP A 22 -18.40 -9.75 -20.04
C TRP A 22 -17.59 -8.45 -20.10
N TRP A 23 -18.17 -7.36 -20.63
CA TRP A 23 -17.57 -6.02 -20.63
C TRP A 23 -17.43 -5.40 -19.24
N GLU A 24 -18.46 -5.49 -18.39
CA GLU A 24 -18.45 -4.87 -17.06
C GLU A 24 -17.36 -5.46 -16.14
N ARG A 25 -17.05 -6.76 -16.31
CA ARG A 25 -15.93 -7.38 -15.60
C ARG A 25 -14.59 -6.72 -15.92
N TYR A 26 -14.33 -6.36 -17.18
CA TYR A 26 -13.09 -5.66 -17.53
C TYR A 26 -13.04 -4.27 -16.89
N VAL A 27 -14.15 -3.53 -16.93
CA VAL A 27 -14.24 -2.20 -16.31
C VAL A 27 -14.00 -2.28 -14.80
N PHE A 28 -14.64 -3.22 -14.11
CA PHE A 28 -14.46 -3.40 -12.66
C PHE A 28 -13.02 -3.79 -12.28
N ASN A 29 -12.39 -4.68 -13.05
CA ASN A 29 -10.98 -5.05 -12.84
C ASN A 29 -10.03 -3.87 -13.05
N ILE A 30 -10.24 -3.07 -14.10
CA ILE A 30 -9.44 -1.86 -14.35
C ILE A 30 -9.65 -0.85 -13.23
N LEU A 31 -10.88 -0.64 -12.77
CA LEU A 31 -11.18 0.25 -11.65
C LEU A 31 -10.48 -0.21 -10.36
N MET A 32 -10.49 -1.51 -10.05
CA MET A 32 -9.79 -2.06 -8.89
C MET A 32 -8.27 -1.90 -9.00
N LEU A 33 -7.69 -2.10 -10.19
CA LEU A 33 -6.27 -1.87 -10.44
C LEU A 33 -5.88 -0.40 -10.28
N VAL A 34 -6.68 0.52 -10.85
CA VAL A 34 -6.46 1.96 -10.73
C VAL A 34 -6.63 2.42 -9.28
N LEU A 35 -7.63 1.91 -8.57
CA LEU A 35 -7.85 2.19 -7.15
C LEU A 35 -6.69 1.68 -6.29
N LEU A 36 -6.24 0.44 -6.53
CA LEU A 36 -5.10 -0.13 -5.82
C LEU A 36 -3.83 0.68 -6.09
N TRP A 37 -3.60 1.05 -7.36
CA TRP A 37 -2.49 1.92 -7.74
C TRP A 37 -2.57 3.27 -7.04
N PHE A 38 -3.75 3.87 -6.99
CA PHE A 38 -3.97 5.14 -6.31
C PHE A 38 -3.67 5.03 -4.81
N ILE A 39 -4.17 3.99 -4.14
CA ILE A 39 -3.89 3.75 -2.72
C ILE A 39 -2.41 3.49 -2.50
N PHE A 40 -1.75 2.71 -3.37
CA PHE A 40 -0.33 2.44 -3.24
C PHE A 40 0.52 3.69 -3.48
N TYR A 41 0.19 4.50 -4.48
CA TYR A 41 0.90 5.75 -4.76
C TYR A 41 0.75 6.77 -3.62
N ASN A 42 -0.48 6.99 -3.14
CA ASN A 42 -0.73 7.89 -2.01
C ASN A 42 -0.19 7.34 -0.68
N GLY A 43 -0.37 6.04 -0.45
CA GLY A 43 0.10 5.32 0.73
C GLY A 43 1.62 5.25 0.80
N SER A 44 2.30 5.00 -0.33
CA SER A 44 3.77 5.01 -0.40
C SER A 44 4.33 6.42 -0.16
N ARG A 45 3.69 7.46 -0.69
CA ARG A 45 4.07 8.85 -0.40
C ARG A 45 3.95 9.15 1.09
N SER A 46 2.81 8.82 1.70
CA SER A 46 2.58 8.97 3.14
C SER A 46 3.60 8.17 3.97
N ALA A 47 3.79 6.88 3.66
CA ALA A 47 4.76 6.00 4.33
C ALA A 47 6.20 6.49 4.17
N SER A 48 6.58 7.03 3.00
CA SER A 48 7.92 7.58 2.78
C SER A 48 8.18 8.78 3.67
N GLU A 49 7.20 9.68 3.85
CA GLU A 49 7.32 10.82 4.75
C GLU A 49 7.43 10.38 6.20
N PHE A 50 6.67 9.35 6.62
CA PHE A 50 6.81 8.75 7.95
C PHE A 50 8.17 8.07 8.16
N ILE A 51 8.64 7.27 7.19
CA ILE A 51 9.94 6.60 7.28
C ILE A 51 11.05 7.64 7.36
N ILE A 52 11.04 8.66 6.51
CA ILE A 52 12.02 9.75 6.56
C ILE A 52 11.94 10.50 7.89
N LYS A 53 10.76 10.75 8.44
CA LYS A 53 10.62 11.52 9.68
C LYS A 53 11.01 10.74 10.94
N TYR A 54 10.75 9.43 10.99
CA TYR A 54 10.96 8.62 12.19
C TYR A 54 12.22 7.75 12.14
N VAL A 55 12.57 7.23 10.96
CA VAL A 55 13.73 6.34 10.78
C VAL A 55 15.00 7.14 10.57
N LYS A 56 14.95 8.26 9.82
CA LYS A 56 16.13 9.10 9.56
C LYS A 56 16.78 9.66 10.85
N PRO A 57 16.07 10.21 11.84
CA PRO A 57 16.71 10.64 13.08
C PRO A 57 17.24 9.46 13.92
N LYS A 58 16.59 8.29 13.90
CA LYS A 58 17.08 7.08 14.57
C LYS A 58 18.34 6.51 13.92
N LEU A 59 18.42 6.52 12.59
CA LEU A 59 19.61 6.10 11.83
C LEU A 59 20.75 7.12 11.93
N LEU A 60 20.45 8.42 11.89
CA LEU A 60 21.48 9.47 12.04
C LEU A 60 21.98 9.58 13.49
N ALA A 61 21.14 9.34 14.50
CA ALA A 61 21.57 9.29 15.91
C ALA A 61 22.34 8.00 16.25
N GLY A 62 22.00 6.87 15.61
CA GLY A 62 22.75 5.62 15.72
C GLY A 62 24.03 5.58 14.85
N GLY A 63 24.10 6.43 13.83
CA GLY A 63 25.20 6.56 12.89
C GLY A 63 26.03 7.82 13.11
N ASN A 64 26.58 8.00 14.31
CA ASN A 64 27.70 8.93 14.53
C ASN A 64 28.99 8.37 13.87
N LEU A 65 28.92 8.08 12.57
CA LEU A 65 30.05 7.65 11.77
C LEU A 65 30.55 8.88 11.01
N GLY A 66 31.58 9.49 11.59
CA GLY A 66 32.60 10.25 10.87
C GLY A 66 32.06 11.41 10.05
N THR A 67 31.65 12.49 10.71
CA THR A 67 31.69 13.81 10.09
C THR A 67 33.16 14.15 9.82
N GLY A 68 33.70 13.65 8.71
CA GLY A 68 34.92 14.14 8.10
C GLY A 68 34.64 15.54 7.58
N ARG A 69 34.73 16.52 8.47
CA ARG A 69 34.74 17.94 8.16
C ARG A 69 36.02 18.53 8.72
N ASP A 70 36.88 18.89 7.78
CA ASP A 70 37.69 20.11 7.78
C ASP A 70 38.82 20.21 8.82
N VAL A 71 40.02 19.78 8.43
CA VAL A 71 41.26 20.43 8.88
C VAL A 71 42.07 20.80 7.63
N PRO A 72 42.06 22.07 7.19
CA PRO A 72 43.00 22.54 6.19
C PRO A 72 44.40 22.66 6.82
N SER A 73 45.39 22.31 6.01
CA SER A 73 46.84 22.36 6.28
C SER A 73 47.37 23.74 6.66
#